data_AF-A0A7J4EHU6-F1
#
_entry.id   AF-A0A7J4EHU6-F1
#
_cell.length_a   1.000
_cell.length_b   1.000
_cell.length_c   1.000
_cell.angle_alpha   90.00
_cell.angle_beta   90.00
_cell.angle_gamma   90.00
#
_symmetry.space_group_name_H-M   'P 1'
#
loop_
_entity.id
_entity.type
_entity.pdbx_description
1 polymer ?
#
loop_
_entity_poly.entity_id
_entity_poly.type
_entity_poly.pdbx_seq_one_letter_code
_entity_poly.pdbx_strand_id
1 'polypeptide(L)'
;MTNPIYIPCFAWSFLTKRNGGAVAVIGATKPLRVHLWVDKNGVYAGAGYLDVHFFKVYSEGVSVSQMFTQAQIDYINYVCKDYFTLEEFIFLDDPTLSVGGYP
;
A
#
# COMPACT_ATOMS: atom_id res chain seq x y z
N MET A 1 -21.99 -22.33 -22.34
CA MET A 1 -21.29 -21.84 -21.13
C MET A 1 -20.25 -20.85 -21.59
N THR A 2 -20.50 -19.56 -21.36
CA THR A 2 -19.52 -18.50 -21.62
C THR A 2 -18.42 -18.60 -20.59
N ASN A 3 -17.17 -18.81 -21.02
CA ASN A 3 -16.02 -18.71 -20.12
C ASN A 3 -16.02 -17.30 -19.51
N PRO A 4 -15.99 -17.16 -18.17
CA PRO A 4 -15.85 -15.84 -17.57
C PRO A 4 -14.51 -15.24 -18.01
N ILE A 5 -14.56 -14.01 -18.51
CA ILE A 5 -13.36 -13.25 -18.84
C ILE A 5 -12.69 -12.90 -17.52
N TYR A 6 -11.53 -13.50 -17.25
CA TYR A 6 -10.70 -13.15 -16.11
C TYR A 6 -9.92 -11.88 -16.43
N ILE A 7 -10.29 -10.78 -15.77
CA ILE A 7 -9.55 -9.51 -15.85
C ILE A 7 -8.75 -9.39 -14.54
N PRO A 8 -7.41 -9.52 -14.58
CA PRO A 8 -6.59 -9.38 -13.38
C PRO A 8 -6.68 -7.94 -12.85
N CYS A 9 -6.55 -7.77 -11.53
CA CYS A 9 -6.45 -6.42 -10.98
C CYS A 9 -5.17 -5.74 -11.47
N PHE A 10 -5.18 -4.40 -11.46
CA PHE A 10 -4.06 -3.61 -11.97
C PHE A 10 -2.74 -3.97 -11.27
N ALA A 11 -2.76 -4.10 -9.93
CA ALA A 11 -1.62 -4.51 -9.14
C ALA A 11 -1.08 -5.89 -9.53
N TRP A 12 -1.97 -6.86 -9.76
CA TRP A 12 -1.59 -8.22 -10.16
C TRP A 12 -0.90 -8.27 -11.53
N SER A 13 -1.25 -7.33 -12.42
CA SER A 13 -0.61 -7.22 -13.74
C SER A 13 0.86 -6.79 -13.64
N PHE A 14 1.26 -6.09 -12.56
CA PHE A 14 2.67 -5.75 -12.31
C PHE A 14 3.45 -6.90 -11.66
N LEU A 15 2.81 -7.63 -10.73
CA LEU A 15 3.44 -8.76 -10.03
C LEU A 15 3.70 -9.95 -10.95
N THR A 16 2.78 -10.22 -11.88
CA THR A 16 2.89 -11.38 -12.79
C THR A 16 3.81 -11.15 -13.99
N LYS A 17 4.29 -9.92 -14.20
CA LYS A 17 5.15 -9.60 -15.33
C LYS A 17 6.55 -10.20 -15.09
N ARG A 18 7.02 -11.00 -16.04
CA ARG A 18 8.39 -11.56 -16.01
C ARG A 18 9.38 -10.54 -16.55
N ASN A 19 10.59 -10.51 -15.98
CA ASN A 19 11.70 -9.64 -16.38
C ASN A 19 11.37 -8.14 -16.36
N GLY A 20 10.57 -7.72 -15.37
CA GLY A 20 10.18 -6.33 -15.13
C GLY A 20 8.83 -6.30 -14.41
N GLY A 21 8.42 -5.14 -13.90
CA GLY A 21 7.20 -5.01 -13.12
C GLY A 21 7.49 -4.46 -11.73
N ALA A 22 6.76 -4.97 -10.73
CA ALA A 22 6.94 -4.60 -9.33
C ALA A 22 7.33 -5.84 -8.50
N VAL A 23 8.19 -5.64 -7.50
CA VAL A 23 8.62 -6.69 -6.55
C VAL A 23 7.64 -6.81 -5.38
N ALA A 24 6.85 -5.76 -5.13
CA ALA A 24 5.70 -5.79 -4.25
C ALA A 24 4.79 -4.62 -4.61
N VAL A 25 3.49 -4.75 -4.37
CA VAL A 25 2.52 -3.69 -4.68
C VAL A 25 1.61 -3.46 -3.49
N ILE A 26 1.41 -2.19 -3.15
CA ILE A 26 0.39 -1.76 -2.20
C ILE A 26 -0.70 -1.03 -2.97
N GLY A 27 -1.96 -1.31 -2.66
CA GLY A 27 -3.07 -0.62 -3.30
C GLY A 27 -4.39 -0.80 -2.57
N ALA A 28 -5.35 0.07 -2.89
CA ALA A 28 -6.70 0.00 -2.37
C ALA A 28 -7.60 -0.89 -3.24
N THR A 29 -8.49 -1.66 -2.62
CA THR A 29 -9.41 -2.58 -3.33
C THR A 29 -10.66 -1.91 -3.90
N LYS A 30 -11.04 -0.72 -3.41
CA LYS A 30 -12.16 0.06 -3.95
C LYS A 30 -11.69 1.37 -4.56
N PRO A 31 -12.43 1.93 -5.55
CA PRO A 31 -12.19 3.28 -6.02
C PRO A 31 -12.29 4.22 -4.81
N LEU A 32 -11.17 4.85 -4.47
CA LEU A 32 -10.99 5.60 -3.24
C LEU A 32 -12.13 6.61 -3.04
N ARG A 33 -13.15 6.21 -2.26
CA ARG A 33 -13.79 7.12 -1.31
C ARG A 33 -12.91 7.36 -0.09
N VAL A 34 -11.72 6.75 -0.06
CA VAL A 34 -10.67 7.07 0.88
C VAL A 34 -10.36 8.56 0.71
N HIS A 35 -10.81 9.28 1.71
CA HIS A 35 -10.73 10.71 1.92
C HIS A 35 -9.29 11.22 1.72
N LEU A 36 -8.89 11.54 0.47
CA LEU A 36 -7.68 12.31 0.18
C LEU A 36 -7.90 13.72 0.74
N TRP A 37 -7.78 13.87 2.06
CA TRP A 37 -7.71 15.16 2.70
C TRP A 37 -6.29 15.64 2.49
N VAL A 38 -6.07 16.15 1.30
CA VAL A 38 -4.82 16.69 0.82
C VAL A 38 -5.05 18.15 0.44
N ASP A 39 -4.13 19.02 0.83
CA ASP A 39 -4.08 20.38 0.35
C ASP A 39 -2.66 20.70 -0.18
N LYS A 40 -2.43 21.96 -0.55
CA LYS A 40 -1.12 22.41 -1.05
C LYS A 40 0.02 22.32 -0.02
N ASN A 41 -0.31 22.20 1.26
CA ASN A 41 0.60 22.18 2.39
C ASN A 41 0.88 20.75 2.90
N GLY A 42 0.07 19.77 2.52
CA GLY A 42 0.37 18.37 2.82
C GLY A 42 -0.82 17.41 2.73
N VAL A 43 -0.60 16.23 3.32
CA VAL A 43 -1.59 15.16 3.42
C VAL A 43 -2.01 14.96 4.87
N TYR A 44 -3.31 14.99 5.12
CA TYR A 44 -3.90 14.97 6.45
C TYR A 44 -4.69 13.70 6.77
N ALA A 45 -5.27 13.04 5.77
CA ALA A 45 -6.01 11.78 5.96
C ALA A 45 -6.08 10.96 4.66
N GLY A 46 -6.63 9.74 4.81
CA GLY A 46 -6.84 8.78 3.73
C GLY A 46 -5.59 8.08 3.21
N ALA A 47 -5.67 7.57 1.98
CA ALA A 47 -4.65 6.73 1.36
C ALA A 47 -3.36 7.50 1.16
N GLY A 48 -3.46 8.80 0.82
CA GLY A 48 -2.28 9.64 0.71
C GLY A 48 -1.50 9.75 2.03
N TYR A 49 -2.16 9.65 3.19
CA TYR A 49 -1.46 9.66 4.48
C TYR A 49 -0.70 8.34 4.65
N LEU A 50 -1.35 7.21 4.34
CA LEU A 50 -0.73 5.88 4.35
C LEU A 50 0.47 5.81 3.39
N ASP A 51 0.33 6.33 2.17
CA ASP A 51 1.40 6.38 1.17
C ASP A 51 2.60 7.20 1.68
N VAL A 52 2.36 8.40 2.20
CA VAL A 52 3.42 9.26 2.73
C VAL A 52 4.10 8.63 3.94
N HIS A 53 3.32 8.07 4.87
CA HIS A 53 3.87 7.44 6.07
C HIS A 53 4.63 6.14 5.74
N PHE A 54 4.17 5.37 4.76
CA PHE A 54 4.90 4.21 4.25
C PHE A 54 6.33 4.59 3.82
N PHE A 55 6.48 5.67 3.03
CA PHE A 55 7.81 6.13 2.61
C PHE A 55 8.59 6.84 3.72
N LYS A 56 7.94 7.48 4.70
CA LYS A 56 8.64 8.09 5.85
C LYS A 56 9.29 7.07 6.77
N VAL A 57 8.71 5.87 6.88
CA VAL A 57 9.24 4.79 7.73
C VAL A 57 10.41 4.05 7.06
N TYR A 58 10.68 4.34 5.78
CA TYR A 58 11.78 3.74 5.06
C TYR A 58 13.10 3.92 5.81
N SER A 59 13.77 2.80 6.07
CA SER A 59 15.14 2.74 6.56
C SER A 59 15.82 1.47 6.03
N GLU A 60 17.13 1.49 5.91
CA GLU A 60 17.90 0.37 5.35
C GLU A 60 17.71 -0.90 6.19
N GLY A 61 17.35 -2.00 5.53
CA GLY A 61 17.16 -3.31 6.18
C GLY A 61 15.78 -3.55 6.78
N VAL A 62 14.88 -2.56 6.77
CA VAL A 62 13.49 -2.73 7.21
C VAL A 62 12.69 -3.48 6.15
N SER A 63 11.81 -4.38 6.60
CA SER A 63 10.93 -5.11 5.70
C SER A 63 9.78 -4.25 5.18
N VAL A 64 9.30 -4.53 3.99
CA VAL A 64 8.14 -3.83 3.43
C VAL A 64 6.91 -3.97 4.33
N SER A 65 6.73 -5.12 4.97
CA SER A 65 5.65 -5.33 5.95
C SER A 65 5.76 -4.45 7.19
N GLN A 66 6.98 -4.19 7.68
CA GLN A 66 7.20 -3.28 8.81
C GLN A 66 6.86 -1.85 8.42
N MET A 67 7.28 -1.40 7.24
CA MET A 67 6.90 -0.07 6.71
C MET A 67 5.38 0.08 6.59
N PHE A 68 4.72 -0.95 6.06
CA PHE A 68 3.26 -0.98 5.91
C PHE A 68 2.52 -0.97 7.25
N THR A 69 2.94 -1.82 8.19
CA THR A 69 2.34 -1.91 9.53
C THR A 69 2.50 -0.60 10.28
N GLN A 70 3.68 0.03 10.21
CA GLN A 70 3.92 1.30 10.87
C GLN A 70 3.06 2.43 10.27
N ALA A 71 2.88 2.46 8.94
CA ALA A 71 1.99 3.43 8.30
C ALA A 71 0.53 3.28 8.79
N GLN A 72 0.05 2.04 8.97
CA GLN A 72 -1.27 1.78 9.55
C GLN A 72 -1.37 2.22 11.02
N ILE A 73 -0.34 1.95 11.83
CA ILE A 73 -0.26 2.39 13.23
C ILE A 73 -0.31 3.93 13.31
N ASP A 74 0.46 4.61 12.48
CA ASP A 74 0.47 6.07 12.42
C ASP A 74 -0.90 6.62 12.02
N TYR A 75 -1.57 6.00 11.05
CA TYR A 75 -2.90 6.41 10.63
C TYR A 75 -3.92 6.31 11.78
N ILE A 76 -3.91 5.19 12.52
CA ILE A 76 -4.77 4.96 13.69
C ILE A 76 -4.52 6.01 14.78
N ASN A 77 -3.26 6.37 15.01
CA ASN A 77 -2.86 7.26 16.10
C ASN A 77 -3.09 8.75 15.79
N TYR A 78 -2.87 9.18 14.55
CA TYR A 78 -2.82 10.60 14.19
C TYR A 78 -4.00 11.09 13.36
N VAL A 79 -4.74 10.20 12.69
CA VAL A 79 -5.88 10.56 11.84
C VAL A 79 -7.18 10.20 12.54
N CYS A 80 -7.56 8.92 12.47
CA CYS A 80 -8.72 8.36 13.14
C CYS A 80 -8.70 6.84 12.99
N LYS A 81 -9.55 6.17 13.78
CA LYS A 81 -9.79 4.72 13.69
C LYS A 81 -10.75 4.39 12.54
N ASP A 82 -10.42 4.82 11.33
CA ASP A 82 -11.15 4.44 10.13
C ASP A 82 -10.71 3.05 9.67
N TYR A 83 -11.37 2.04 10.23
CA TYR A 83 -11.10 0.63 9.93
C TYR A 83 -11.36 0.28 8.46
N PHE A 84 -12.26 0.98 7.77
CA PHE A 84 -12.52 0.71 6.35
C PHE A 84 -11.32 1.06 5.49
N THR A 85 -10.73 2.24 5.68
CA THR A 85 -9.53 2.63 4.93
C THR A 85 -8.36 1.70 5.21
N LEU A 86 -8.20 1.22 6.45
CA LEU A 86 -7.13 0.29 6.82
C LEU A 86 -7.31 -1.12 6.22
N GLU A 87 -8.53 -1.63 6.18
CA GLU A 87 -8.85 -2.94 5.59
C GLU A 87 -8.79 -2.92 4.06
N GLU A 88 -9.12 -1.79 3.43
CA GLU A 88 -9.11 -1.67 1.97
C GLU A 88 -7.71 -1.53 1.39
N PHE A 89 -6.76 -1.03 2.17
CA PHE A 89 -5.36 -0.89 1.78
C PHE A 89 -4.64 -2.22 1.97
N ILE A 90 -4.25 -2.86 0.87
CA ILE A 90 -3.72 -4.23 0.87
C ILE A 90 -2.32 -4.25 0.28
N PHE A 91 -1.45 -5.00 0.95
CA PHE A 91 -0.14 -5.40 0.47
C PHE A 91 -0.24 -6.71 -0.31
N LEU A 92 0.38 -6.75 -1.48
CA LEU A 92 0.46 -7.93 -2.34
C LEU A 92 1.94 -8.25 -2.61
N ASP A 93 2.26 -9.55 -2.50
CA ASP A 93 3.57 -10.20 -2.61
C ASP A 93 4.22 -10.56 -1.25
N ASP A 94 5.54 -10.75 -1.20
CA ASP A 94 6.30 -11.22 -0.04
C ASP A 94 6.47 -10.14 1.05
N PRO A 95 5.89 -10.32 2.25
CA PRO A 95 6.00 -9.35 3.34
C PRO A 95 7.42 -9.27 3.94
N THR A 96 8.27 -10.27 3.71
CA THR A 96 9.63 -10.37 4.27
C THR A 96 10.70 -9.68 3.43
N LEU A 97 10.30 -9.08 2.31
CA LEU A 97 11.20 -8.34 1.43
C LEU A 97 11.85 -7.18 2.19
N SER A 98 13.17 -7.20 2.33
CA SER A 98 13.95 -6.10 2.92
C SER A 98 14.24 -5.03 1.89
N VAL A 99 13.90 -3.78 2.20
CA VAL A 99 14.18 -2.63 1.34
C VAL A 99 15.59 -2.11 1.63
N GLY A 100 16.37 -1.87 0.58
CA GLY A 100 17.77 -1.45 0.71
C GLY A 100 18.80 -2.59 0.69
N GLY A 101 18.35 -3.84 0.60
CA GLY A 101 19.21 -5.03 0.51
C GLY A 101 19.23 -5.85 1.81
N TYR A 102 19.71 -7.08 1.69
CA TYR A 102 20.00 -7.95 2.83
C TYR A 102 21.46 -7.70 3.27
N PRO A 103 21.74 -7.57 4.58
CA PRO A 103 23.11 -7.48 5.08
C PRO A 103 23.94 -8.74 4.78
#